data_AF-A0A973RPQ7-F1
#
_entry.id   AF-A0A973RPQ7-F1
#
_cell.length_a   1.000
_cell.length_b   1.000
_cell.length_c   1.000
_cell.angle_alpha   90.00
_cell.angle_beta   90.00
_cell.angle_gamma   90.00
#
_symmetry.space_group_name_H-M   'P 1'
#
loop_
_entity.id
_entity.type
_entity.pdbx_description
1 polymer ?
#
loop_
_entity_poly.entity_id
_entity_poly.type
_entity_poly.pdbx_seq_one_letter_code
_entity_poly.pdbx_strand_id
1 'polypeptide(L)'
;MADETADPEEGEYEMVMPIILAKSNGGEFDDAAVVAGMTCGALEQELAIVKALHTLPRERYLDMRLLEQADLIAMKHGYVMKRGEIDEPSGWQVISFDWA
;
A
#
# COMPACT_ATOMS: atom_id res chain seq x y z
N MET A 1 -40.99 -31.54 6.33
CA MET A 1 -40.73 -30.10 6.14
C MET A 1 -39.23 -29.99 6.00
N ALA A 2 -38.76 -29.70 4.79
CA ALA A 2 -37.34 -29.49 4.53
C ALA A 2 -36.99 -28.07 4.99
N ASP A 3 -35.98 -27.97 5.84
CA ASP A 3 -35.37 -26.72 6.28
C ASP A 3 -34.26 -26.42 5.27
N GLU A 4 -34.52 -25.49 4.37
CA GLU A 4 -33.61 -25.03 3.32
C GLU A 4 -33.12 -23.62 3.66
N THR A 5 -31.86 -23.36 3.30
CA THR A 5 -31.11 -22.08 3.32
C THR A 5 -30.52 -21.64 4.67
N ALA A 6 -29.44 -22.31 5.09
CA ALA A 6 -28.35 -21.61 5.76
C ALA A 6 -27.57 -20.86 4.66
N ASP A 7 -27.75 -19.54 4.59
CA ASP A 7 -26.88 -18.67 3.79
C ASP A 7 -25.43 -18.87 4.27
N PRO A 8 -24.46 -19.16 3.38
CA PRO A 8 -23.07 -19.19 3.79
C PRO A 8 -22.68 -17.78 4.23
N GLU A 9 -22.16 -17.66 5.45
CA GLU A 9 -21.58 -16.43 5.99
C GLU A 9 -20.80 -15.71 4.89
N GLU A 10 -21.16 -14.46 4.59
CA GLU A 10 -20.43 -13.58 3.68
C GLU A 10 -18.95 -13.63 4.08
N GLY A 11 -18.15 -14.38 3.30
CA GLY A 11 -16.75 -14.57 3.60
C GLY A 11 -16.10 -13.20 3.68
N GLU A 12 -15.56 -12.84 4.85
CA GLU A 12 -14.78 -11.62 5.02
C GLU A 12 -13.65 -11.63 3.99
N TYR A 13 -13.80 -10.83 2.93
CA TYR A 13 -12.76 -10.65 1.94
C TYR A 13 -11.65 -9.80 2.56
N GLU A 14 -10.53 -10.42 2.93
CA GLU A 14 -9.35 -9.69 3.40
C GLU A 14 -8.45 -9.27 2.23
N MET A 15 -7.84 -8.08 2.34
CA MET A 15 -6.82 -7.64 1.39
C MET A 15 -5.49 -8.35 1.69
N VAL A 16 -5.14 -9.34 0.88
CA VAL A 16 -3.83 -10.01 0.94
C VAL A 16 -2.80 -9.21 0.14
N MET A 17 -1.72 -8.80 0.79
CA MET A 17 -0.61 -8.05 0.19
C MET A 17 0.63 -8.94 0.06
N PRO A 18 0.81 -9.66 -1.07
CA PRO A 18 2.01 -10.46 -1.27
C PRO A 18 3.22 -9.55 -1.48
N ILE A 19 4.20 -9.62 -0.58
CA ILE A 19 5.52 -9.03 -0.83
C ILE A 19 6.25 -9.96 -1.81
N ILE A 20 6.21 -9.62 -3.10
CA ILE A 20 6.90 -10.39 -4.14
C ILE A 20 8.37 -9.94 -4.18
N LEU A 21 9.27 -10.80 -3.71
CA LEU A 21 10.70 -10.62 -3.87
C LEU A 21 11.11 -11.09 -5.27
N ALA A 22 11.42 -10.15 -6.16
CA ALA A 22 11.94 -10.47 -7.49
C ALA A 22 13.43 -10.86 -7.40
N LYS A 23 13.78 -12.02 -7.97
CA LYS A 23 15.18 -12.44 -8.12
C LYS A 23 15.86 -11.52 -9.15
N SER A 24 16.92 -10.84 -8.74
CA SER A 24 17.73 -9.95 -9.60
C SER A 24 18.40 -10.72 -10.75
N ASN A 25 18.52 -10.07 -11.91
CA ASN A 25 19.26 -10.58 -13.08
C ASN A 25 20.80 -10.47 -12.94
N GLY A 26 21.35 -10.23 -11.74
CA GLY A 26 22.81 -10.10 -11.55
C GLY A 26 23.36 -10.13 -10.12
N GLY A 27 22.57 -10.42 -9.09
CA GLY A 27 23.03 -10.46 -7.68
C GLY A 27 22.03 -11.16 -6.75
N GLU A 28 22.35 -11.33 -5.46
CA GLU A 28 21.42 -11.96 -4.49
C GLU A 28 20.13 -11.15 -4.26
N PHE A 29 20.20 -9.82 -4.38
CA PHE A 29 19.05 -8.91 -4.29
C PHE A 29 19.16 -7.82 -5.37
N ASP A 30 18.02 -7.35 -5.89
CA ASP A 30 17.97 -6.19 -6.80
C ASP A 30 17.88 -4.93 -5.93
N ASP A 31 18.79 -3.97 -6.09
CA ASP A 31 18.78 -2.70 -5.34
C ASP A 31 17.41 -2.02 -5.45
N ALA A 32 16.78 -2.09 -6.62
CA ALA A 32 15.44 -1.54 -6.83
C ALA A 32 14.38 -2.26 -5.99
N ALA A 33 14.47 -3.59 -5.87
CA ALA A 33 13.54 -4.39 -5.06
C ALA A 33 13.76 -4.14 -3.56
N VAL A 34 15.00 -3.98 -3.12
CA VAL A 34 15.32 -3.64 -1.72
C VAL A 34 14.77 -2.27 -1.37
N VAL A 35 15.00 -1.26 -2.21
CA VAL A 35 14.49 0.11 -2.01
C VAL A 35 12.96 0.13 -2.01
N ALA A 36 12.32 -0.57 -2.94
CA ALA A 36 10.86 -0.70 -2.99
C ALA A 36 10.31 -1.34 -1.70
N GLY A 37 10.92 -2.45 -1.26
CA GLY A 37 10.52 -3.15 -0.04
C GLY A 37 10.67 -2.28 1.22
N MET A 38 11.80 -1.58 1.37
CA MET A 38 12.02 -0.67 2.48
C MET A 38 11.03 0.51 2.47
N THR A 39 10.76 1.08 1.29
CA THR A 39 9.84 2.22 1.15
C THR A 39 8.40 1.81 1.51
N CYS A 40 7.93 0.68 0.98
CA CYS A 40 6.60 0.14 1.30
C CYS A 40 6.49 -0.28 2.77
N GLY A 41 7.52 -0.91 3.34
CA GLY A 41 7.54 -1.29 4.76
C GLY A 41 7.50 -0.08 5.70
N ALA A 42 8.21 0.99 5.36
CA ALA A 42 8.18 2.25 6.12
C ALA A 42 6.79 2.91 6.05
N LEU A 43 6.14 2.88 4.88
CA LEU A 43 4.78 3.39 4.71
C LEU A 43 3.78 2.58 5.55
N GLU A 44 3.83 1.24 5.47
CA GLU A 44 2.98 0.33 6.25
C GLU A 44 3.07 0.63 7.76
N GLN A 45 4.29 0.78 8.28
CA GLN A 45 4.52 1.10 9.69
C GLN A 45 3.97 2.49 10.05
N GLU A 46 4.20 3.50 9.22
CA GLU A 46 3.71 4.85 9.47
C GLU A 46 2.18 4.89 9.51
N LEU A 47 1.50 4.26 8.54
CA LEU A 47 0.05 4.22 8.48
C LEU A 47 -0.56 3.53 9.70
N ALA A 48 0.07 2.45 10.18
CA ALA A 48 -0.36 1.78 11.41
C ALA A 48 -0.26 2.69 12.64
N ILE A 49 0.83 3.47 12.76
CA ILE A 49 1.05 4.40 13.88
C ILE A 49 0.07 5.56 13.83
N VAL A 50 -0.06 6.24 12.69
CA VAL A 50 -0.92 7.43 12.57
C VAL A 50 -2.40 7.09 12.68
N LYS A 51 -2.81 5.89 12.27
CA LYS A 51 -4.16 5.36 12.54
C LYS A 51 -4.44 5.24 14.03
N ALA A 52 -3.51 4.68 14.80
CA ALA A 52 -3.64 4.55 16.24
C ALA A 52 -3.67 5.92 16.96
N LEU A 53 -3.02 6.93 16.37
CA LEU A 53 -3.01 8.31 16.86
C LEU A 53 -4.18 9.16 16.33
N HIS A 54 -5.05 8.60 15.48
CA HIS A 54 -6.15 9.32 14.82
C HIS A 54 -5.71 10.60 14.09
N THR A 55 -4.58 10.53 13.38
CA THR A 55 -4.05 11.64 12.56
C THR A 55 -3.86 11.22 11.11
N LEU A 56 -3.71 12.21 10.23
CA LEU A 56 -3.36 11.98 8.85
C LEU A 56 -1.84 11.77 8.68
N PRO A 57 -1.42 10.84 7.81
CA PRO A 57 -0.02 10.70 7.41
C PRO A 57 0.48 11.96 6.71
N ARG A 58 1.79 12.20 6.79
CA ARG A 58 2.39 13.34 6.08
C ARG A 58 2.43 13.13 4.57
N GLU A 59 2.37 14.25 3.84
CA GLU A 59 2.66 14.32 2.42
C GLU A 59 4.12 13.91 2.14
N ARG A 60 4.35 13.21 1.01
CA ARG A 60 5.68 12.79 0.58
C ARG A 60 5.77 12.64 -0.93
N TYR A 61 6.99 12.61 -1.44
CA TYR A 61 7.26 12.12 -2.79
C TYR A 61 7.41 10.60 -2.76
N LEU A 62 6.85 9.93 -3.77
CA LEU A 62 7.03 8.51 -4.01
C LEU A 62 7.41 8.27 -5.47
N ASP A 63 8.28 7.30 -5.70
CA ASP A 63 8.57 6.80 -7.04
C ASP A 63 7.28 6.30 -7.71
N MET A 64 7.03 6.73 -8.94
CA MET A 64 5.79 6.42 -9.66
C MET A 64 5.50 4.92 -9.78
N ARG A 65 6.54 4.07 -9.77
CA ARG A 65 6.40 2.60 -9.85
C ARG A 65 5.80 1.99 -8.60
N LEU A 66 5.81 2.71 -7.48
CA LEU A 66 5.30 2.24 -6.18
C LEU A 66 3.88 2.74 -5.89
N LEU A 67 3.30 3.61 -6.73
CA LEU A 67 2.01 4.26 -6.44
C LEU A 67 0.88 3.27 -6.23
N GLU A 68 0.77 2.25 -7.07
CA GLU A 68 -0.30 1.25 -6.95
C GLU A 68 -0.15 0.42 -5.67
N GLN A 69 1.09 0.07 -5.31
CA GLN A 69 1.36 -0.66 -4.07
C GLN A 69 1.06 0.22 -2.84
N ALA A 70 1.43 1.49 -2.89
CA ALA A 70 1.17 2.44 -1.81
C ALA A 70 -0.33 2.71 -1.62
N ASP A 71 -1.11 2.72 -2.70
CA ASP A 71 -2.58 2.85 -2.64
C ASP A 71 -3.20 1.65 -1.93
N LEU A 72 -2.77 0.42 -2.27
CA LEU A 72 -3.23 -0.79 -1.58
C LEU A 72 -2.85 -0.79 -0.08
N ILE A 73 -1.64 -0.34 0.26
CA ILE A 73 -1.23 -0.15 1.66
C ILE A 73 -2.17 0.86 2.35
N ALA A 74 -2.48 1.99 1.70
CA ALA A 74 -3.39 2.99 2.25
C ALA A 74 -4.77 2.41 2.53
N MET A 75 -5.35 1.71 1.56
CA MET A 75 -6.66 1.09 1.66
C MET A 75 -6.73 0.08 2.81
N LYS A 76 -5.71 -0.77 2.97
CA LYS A 76 -5.62 -1.72 4.09
C LYS A 76 -5.71 -1.02 5.46
N HIS A 77 -5.14 0.17 5.58
CA HIS A 77 -5.18 0.96 6.82
C HIS A 77 -6.42 1.84 6.96
N GLY A 78 -7.33 1.88 5.97
CA GLY A 78 -8.53 2.72 6.00
C GLY A 78 -8.26 4.17 5.60
N TYR A 79 -7.30 4.37 4.70
CA TYR A 79 -6.99 5.66 4.08
C TYR A 79 -7.24 5.60 2.57
N VAL A 80 -7.49 6.76 1.98
CA VAL A 80 -7.51 6.98 0.53
C VAL A 80 -6.28 7.79 0.15
N MET A 81 -5.47 7.28 -0.79
CA MET A 81 -4.31 8.00 -1.30
C MET A 81 -4.73 9.00 -2.39
N LYS A 82 -4.20 10.21 -2.32
CA LYS A 82 -4.37 11.26 -3.33
C LYS A 82 -3.04 11.52 -4.02
N ARG A 83 -3.05 11.49 -5.35
CA ARG A 83 -1.89 11.77 -6.20
C ARG A 83 -1.87 13.26 -6.54
N GLY A 84 -0.75 13.92 -6.27
CA GLY A 84 -0.50 15.34 -6.55
C GLY A 84 0.33 15.56 -7.82
N GLU A 85 1.11 16.64 -7.81
CA GLU A 85 1.98 17.03 -8.93
C GLU A 85 3.02 15.94 -9.25
N ILE A 86 3.25 15.74 -10.54
CA ILE A 86 4.24 14.81 -11.10
C ILE A 86 5.51 15.60 -11.42
N ASP A 87 6.65 15.13 -10.93
CA ASP A 87 7.97 15.58 -11.37
C ASP A 87 8.47 14.65 -12.49
N GLU A 88 7.98 14.89 -13.72
CA GLU A 88 8.26 14.05 -14.90
C GLU A 88 9.76 13.79 -15.13
N PRO A 89 10.68 14.77 -14.94
CA PRO A 89 12.12 14.54 -15.08
C PRO A 89 12.69 13.51 -14.10
N SER A 90 12.13 13.37 -12.90
CA SER A 90 12.68 12.49 -11.85
C SER A 90 11.92 11.17 -11.72
N GLY A 91 10.67 11.10 -12.20
CA GLY A 91 9.81 9.92 -12.04
C GLY A 91 9.22 9.79 -10.63
N TRP A 92 9.14 10.91 -9.89
CA TRP A 92 8.53 10.97 -8.57
C TRP A 92 7.22 11.74 -8.63
N GLN A 93 6.28 11.36 -7.77
CA GLN A 93 4.99 12.03 -7.64
C GLN A 93 4.70 12.32 -6.18
N VAL A 94 4.14 13.50 -5.90
CA VAL A 94 3.65 13.83 -4.56
C VAL A 94 2.42 12.98 -4.24
N ILE A 95 2.39 12.41 -3.05
CA ILE A 95 1.21 11.72 -2.52
C ILE A 95 0.81 12.30 -1.17
N SER A 96 -0.50 12.39 -0.95
CA SER A 96 -1.13 12.73 0.32
C SER A 96 -2.20 11.70 0.65
N PHE A 97 -2.74 11.75 1.87
CA PHE A 97 -3.70 10.78 2.37
C PHE A 97 -4.90 11.47 3.00
N ASP A 98 -6.06 10.87 2.83
CA ASP A 98 -7.30 11.27 3.49
C ASP A 98 -7.97 10.05 4.12
N TRP A 99 -8.97 10.27 4.96
CA TRP A 99 -9.77 9.18 5.52
C TRP A 99 -10.59 8.49 4.42
N ALA A 100 -10.72 7.17 4.52
CA ALA A 100 -11.58 6.38 3.65
C ALA A 100 -13.08 6.51 4.00
#